data_AF-A0A969T706-F1
#
_entry.id   AF-A0A969T706-F1
#
_cell.length_a   1.000
_cell.length_b   1.000
_cell.length_c   1.000
_cell.angle_alpha   90.00
_cell.angle_beta   90.00
_cell.angle_gamma   90.00
#
_symmetry.space_group_name_H-M   'P 1'
#
loop_
_entity.id
_entity.type
_entity.pdbx_description
1 polymer ?
#
loop_
_entity_poly.entity_id
_entity_poly.type
_entity_poly.pdbx_seq_one_letter_code
_entity_poly.pdbx_strand_id
1 'polypeptide(L)'
;MRAKENAKWSIYQTKKVNDKEPYFFASTILKEEPVIENANENYLPKYSPDGKEIAFIENRRELKIYNLSSKQTRTLLSNKELYYMEDGDKYFEWSPDSKWLLIEYSPVMANQEVMLLAADGSKKLINLTESGYYDYSPKWVNGGKQILWFSNRNGLKSFATSGRSQSDVYSFFLTKDSWDKFKLSKEEYDLLKELEKKDKKEEDKTDELHERLREETQRRVQMELEVANMTKRLTEFEKNYEMLKEKSERERQDIQLL
;
A
#
# COMPACT_ATOMS: atom_id res chain seq x y z
N MET A 1 8.40 -14.95 12.35
CA MET A 1 7.35 -15.84 12.86
C MET A 1 7.43 -17.12 12.05
N ARG A 2 7.58 -18.27 12.71
CA ARG A 2 7.51 -19.58 12.07
C ARG A 2 6.25 -20.27 12.60
N ALA A 3 5.66 -21.13 11.78
CA ALA A 3 4.43 -21.82 12.10
C ALA A 3 4.63 -23.29 11.73
N LYS A 4 4.94 -24.15 12.71
CA LYS A 4 4.70 -25.61 12.64
C LYS A 4 5.14 -26.28 13.95
N GLU A 5 4.18 -26.59 14.83
CA GLU A 5 4.20 -27.75 15.73
C GLU A 5 2.74 -28.25 15.87
N ASN A 6 2.52 -29.57 15.88
CA ASN A 6 1.21 -30.26 15.94
C ASN A 6 0.27 -30.16 14.71
N ALA A 7 0.74 -30.52 13.52
CA ALA A 7 -0.07 -30.72 12.29
C ALA A 7 -1.03 -29.55 11.89
N LYS A 8 -0.92 -28.40 12.55
CA LYS A 8 -1.74 -27.20 12.39
C LYS A 8 -0.83 -25.99 12.37
N TRP A 9 -1.21 -25.00 11.57
CA TRP A 9 -0.47 -23.74 11.50
C TRP A 9 -0.87 -22.82 12.66
N SER A 10 0.10 -22.41 13.47
CA SER A 10 -0.08 -21.48 14.61
C SER A 10 0.98 -20.39 14.57
N ILE A 11 0.73 -19.25 15.22
CA ILE A 11 1.59 -18.08 15.15
C ILE A 11 2.46 -17.99 16.40
N TYR A 12 3.77 -18.09 16.20
CA TYR A 12 4.78 -18.00 17.25
C TYR A 12 5.61 -16.73 17.12
N GLN A 13 6.01 -16.18 18.27
CA GLN A 13 6.95 -15.08 18.37
C GLN A 13 8.29 -15.61 18.88
N THR A 14 9.36 -15.22 18.19
CA THR A 14 10.73 -15.49 18.60
C THR A 14 11.35 -14.20 19.12
N LYS A 15 11.99 -14.26 20.29
CA LYS A 15 12.68 -13.13 20.92
C LYS A 15 14.12 -13.50 21.21
N LYS A 16 15.00 -12.51 21.10
CA LYS A 16 16.36 -12.57 21.64
C LYS A 16 16.27 -12.61 23.17
N VAL A 17 17.06 -13.48 23.80
CA VAL A 17 17.09 -13.60 25.27
C VAL A 17 18.14 -12.69 25.88
N ASN A 18 19.27 -12.51 25.20
CA ASN A 18 20.38 -11.71 25.70
C ASN A 18 20.35 -10.29 25.14
N ASP A 19 19.97 -9.31 25.96
CA ASP A 19 19.90 -7.91 25.55
C ASP A 19 21.27 -7.31 25.16
N LYS A 20 22.38 -7.90 25.61
CA LYS A 20 23.75 -7.45 25.26
C LYS A 20 24.15 -7.78 23.83
N GLU A 21 23.49 -8.73 23.17
CA GLU A 21 23.79 -9.10 21.79
C GLU A 21 23.06 -8.13 20.84
N PRO A 22 23.74 -7.35 19.99
CA PRO A 22 23.08 -6.27 19.25
C PRO A 22 22.09 -6.76 18.18
N TYR A 23 22.30 -7.96 17.63
CA TYR A 23 21.57 -8.43 16.45
C TYR A 23 20.77 -9.70 16.74
N PHE A 24 19.48 -9.70 16.35
CA PHE A 24 18.62 -10.89 16.46
C PHE A 24 19.16 -12.06 15.63
N PHE A 25 19.63 -11.82 14.40
CA PHE A 25 20.11 -12.86 13.49
C PHE A 25 21.42 -13.54 13.95
N ALA A 26 22.16 -12.91 14.84
CA ALA A 26 23.41 -13.43 15.41
C ALA A 26 23.25 -13.79 16.90
N SER A 27 22.02 -13.79 17.41
CA SER A 27 21.72 -14.10 18.80
C SER A 27 22.06 -15.55 19.11
N THR A 28 22.81 -15.79 20.18
CA THR A 28 23.20 -17.16 20.57
C THR A 28 22.05 -17.95 21.19
N ILE A 29 21.13 -17.24 21.85
CA ILE A 29 19.95 -17.82 22.51
C ILE A 29 18.69 -17.11 22.02
N LEU A 30 17.77 -17.91 21.48
CA LEU A 30 16.44 -17.48 21.07
C LEU A 30 15.39 -18.17 21.94
N LYS A 31 14.35 -17.43 22.32
CA LYS A 31 13.16 -17.98 22.97
C LYS A 31 11.98 -17.87 22.02
N GLU A 32 11.28 -18.97 21.84
CA GLU A 32 10.03 -19.03 21.08
C GLU A 32 8.85 -19.20 22.03
N GLU A 33 7.75 -18.48 21.75
CA GLU A 33 6.50 -18.58 22.51
C GLU A 33 5.28 -18.47 21.59
N PRO A 34 4.20 -19.23 21.86
CA PRO A 34 2.97 -19.12 21.08
C PRO A 34 2.30 -17.77 21.34
N VAL A 35 1.82 -17.12 20.27
CA VAL A 35 1.04 -15.88 20.34
C VAL A 35 -0.41 -16.14 19.98
N ILE A 36 -0.64 -16.87 18.88
CA ILE A 36 -1.98 -17.28 18.44
C ILE A 36 -1.94 -18.78 18.17
N GLU A 37 -2.46 -19.53 19.14
CA GLU A 37 -2.60 -20.97 19.09
C GLU A 37 -4.04 -21.32 19.46
N ASN A 38 -4.77 -21.88 18.51
CA ASN A 38 -6.18 -22.23 18.67
C ASN A 38 -6.51 -23.50 17.85
N ALA A 39 -7.79 -23.86 17.77
CA ALA A 39 -8.20 -25.07 17.05
C ALA A 39 -8.04 -24.97 15.51
N ASN A 40 -7.86 -23.75 14.98
CA ASN A 40 -7.83 -23.39 13.58
C ASN A 40 -6.39 -23.27 13.03
N GLU A 41 -6.27 -23.16 11.71
CA GLU A 41 -5.00 -22.90 11.05
C GLU A 41 -4.78 -21.41 10.82
N ASN A 42 -3.66 -20.88 11.30
CA ASN A 42 -3.35 -19.46 11.32
C ASN A 42 -2.11 -19.16 10.46
N TYR A 43 -2.27 -18.28 9.48
CA TYR A 43 -1.31 -18.04 8.40
C TYR A 43 -0.96 -16.55 8.25
N LEU A 44 0.17 -16.32 7.57
CA LEU A 44 0.61 -15.00 7.08
C LEU A 44 0.53 -13.86 8.11
N PRO A 45 1.00 -14.04 9.36
CA PRO A 45 0.87 -13.01 10.38
C PRO A 45 1.73 -11.77 10.04
N LYS A 46 1.16 -10.58 10.23
CA LYS A 46 1.89 -9.30 10.16
C LYS A 46 1.54 -8.44 11.37
N TYR A 47 2.57 -7.99 12.09
CA TYR A 47 2.41 -6.96 13.11
C TYR A 47 1.93 -5.65 12.48
N SER A 48 1.05 -4.95 13.19
CA SER A 48 0.82 -3.53 12.95
C SER A 48 2.12 -2.75 13.13
N PRO A 49 2.36 -1.64 12.39
CA PRO A 49 3.57 -0.84 12.54
C PRO A 49 3.82 -0.31 13.96
N ASP A 50 2.77 -0.08 14.74
CA ASP A 50 2.89 0.30 16.16
C ASP A 50 3.20 -0.90 17.11
N GLY A 51 3.23 -2.11 16.57
CA GLY A 51 3.56 -3.34 17.28
C GLY A 51 2.51 -3.81 18.28
N LYS A 52 1.29 -3.24 18.29
CA LYS A 52 0.24 -3.58 19.27
C LYS A 52 -0.69 -4.70 18.82
N GLU A 53 -0.77 -4.95 17.52
CA GLU A 53 -1.72 -5.87 16.93
C GLU A 53 -1.06 -6.77 15.87
N ILE A 54 -1.71 -7.89 15.56
CA ILE A 54 -1.29 -8.82 14.51
C ILE A 54 -2.50 -9.05 13.60
N ALA A 55 -2.37 -8.72 12.31
CA ALA A 55 -3.29 -9.20 11.29
C ALA A 55 -2.82 -10.56 10.78
N PHE A 56 -3.76 -11.49 10.57
CA PHE A 56 -3.47 -12.85 10.13
C PHE A 56 -4.66 -13.45 9.39
N ILE A 57 -4.39 -14.53 8.65
CA ILE A 57 -5.41 -15.29 7.94
C ILE A 57 -5.73 -16.56 8.71
N GLU A 58 -6.99 -16.73 9.13
CA GLU A 58 -7.46 -17.95 9.77
C GLU A 58 -8.19 -18.85 8.75
N ASN A 59 -7.89 -20.15 8.78
CA ASN A 59 -8.45 -21.19 7.91
C ASN A 59 -8.43 -20.83 6.42
N ARG A 60 -7.49 -19.97 5.99
CA ARG A 60 -7.36 -19.41 4.62
C ARG A 60 -8.58 -18.63 4.12
N ARG A 61 -9.52 -18.29 5.00
CA ARG A 61 -10.85 -17.74 4.65
C ARG A 61 -11.27 -16.52 5.44
N GLU A 62 -10.53 -16.17 6.48
CA GLU A 62 -10.90 -15.06 7.35
C GLU A 62 -9.67 -14.18 7.60
N LEU A 63 -9.80 -12.88 7.37
CA LEU A 63 -8.80 -11.90 7.78
C LEU A 63 -9.18 -11.40 9.17
N LYS A 64 -8.30 -11.63 10.14
CA LYS A 64 -8.51 -11.29 11.54
C LYS A 64 -7.40 -10.39 12.06
N ILE A 65 -7.73 -9.62 13.08
CA ILE A 65 -6.75 -8.87 13.88
C ILE A 65 -6.80 -9.38 15.32
N TYR A 66 -5.63 -9.71 15.85
CA TYR A 66 -5.40 -10.06 17.24
C TYR A 66 -4.74 -8.89 17.96
N ASN A 67 -5.31 -8.47 19.08
CA ASN A 67 -4.73 -7.46 19.94
C ASN A 67 -3.80 -8.12 20.97
N LEU A 68 -2.52 -7.71 21.00
CA LEU A 68 -1.52 -8.33 21.87
C LEU A 68 -1.76 -8.07 23.35
N SER A 69 -2.40 -6.96 23.70
CA SER A 69 -2.62 -6.54 25.09
C SER A 69 -3.87 -7.20 25.69
N SER A 70 -5.01 -7.08 25.01
CA SER A 70 -6.28 -7.64 25.49
C SER A 70 -6.44 -9.12 25.19
N LYS A 71 -5.58 -9.68 24.32
CA LYS A 71 -5.66 -11.07 23.83
C LYS A 71 -6.96 -11.38 23.10
N GLN A 72 -7.66 -10.34 22.63
CA GLN A 72 -8.91 -10.47 21.88
C GLN A 72 -8.65 -10.45 20.38
N THR A 73 -9.47 -11.21 19.66
CA THR A 73 -9.46 -11.29 18.19
C THR A 73 -10.73 -10.66 17.63
N ARG A 74 -10.61 -9.92 16.54
CA ARG A 74 -11.73 -9.42 15.73
C ARG A 74 -11.60 -9.85 14.27
N THR A 75 -12.72 -10.15 13.65
CA THR A 75 -12.80 -10.53 12.24
C THR A 75 -13.06 -9.28 11.40
N LEU A 76 -12.17 -9.00 10.45
CA LEU A 76 -12.37 -7.92 9.46
C LEU A 76 -13.14 -8.42 8.24
N LEU A 77 -12.71 -9.56 7.69
CA LEU A 77 -13.38 -10.23 6.58
C LEU A 77 -13.66 -11.68 6.94
N SER A 78 -14.89 -12.12 6.68
CA SER A 78 -15.33 -13.48 6.92
C SER A 78 -15.24 -14.33 5.66
N ASN A 79 -15.60 -15.60 5.81
CA ASN A 79 -15.71 -16.57 4.72
C ASN A 79 -16.72 -16.21 3.62
N LYS A 80 -17.55 -15.17 3.83
CA LYS A 80 -18.49 -14.63 2.85
C LYS A 80 -17.81 -13.68 1.87
N GLU A 81 -16.83 -12.92 2.35
CA GLU A 81 -16.07 -11.95 1.54
C GLU A 81 -14.81 -12.58 0.96
N LEU A 82 -14.09 -13.38 1.74
CA LEU A 82 -12.87 -14.06 1.30
C LEU A 82 -13.19 -15.46 0.77
N TYR A 83 -13.38 -15.53 -0.55
CA TYR A 83 -13.55 -16.78 -1.25
C TYR A 83 -12.20 -17.45 -1.56
N TYR A 84 -12.16 -18.78 -1.55
CA TYR A 84 -11.00 -19.56 -2.00
C TYR A 84 -11.49 -20.80 -2.76
N MET A 85 -10.86 -21.08 -3.92
CA MET A 85 -11.01 -22.35 -4.65
C MET A 85 -9.78 -23.26 -4.49
N GLU A 86 -8.66 -22.74 -3.97
CA GLU A 86 -7.34 -23.41 -3.94
C GLU A 86 -6.45 -22.85 -2.80
N ASP A 87 -5.24 -23.39 -2.63
CA ASP A 87 -4.17 -23.02 -1.67
C ASP A 87 -3.60 -21.59 -1.86
N GLY A 88 -4.44 -20.62 -2.21
CA GLY A 88 -4.04 -19.24 -2.50
C GLY A 88 -3.84 -18.40 -1.24
N ASP A 89 -2.59 -18.01 -1.00
CA ASP A 89 -2.21 -16.98 -0.04
C ASP A 89 -3.02 -15.68 -0.27
N LYS A 90 -3.36 -14.99 0.83
CA LYS A 90 -4.09 -13.72 0.79
C LYS A 90 -3.13 -12.58 1.05
N TYR A 91 -3.08 -11.64 0.12
CA TYR A 91 -2.26 -10.45 0.28
C TYR A 91 -2.99 -9.38 1.08
N PHE A 92 -2.31 -8.86 2.10
CA PHE A 92 -2.72 -7.66 2.82
C PHE A 92 -1.52 -6.88 3.34
N GLU A 93 -1.68 -5.58 3.60
CA GLU A 93 -0.63 -4.70 4.10
C GLU A 93 -1.17 -3.62 5.03
N TRP A 94 -0.57 -3.50 6.21
CA TRP A 94 -0.88 -2.45 7.18
C TRP A 94 -0.47 -1.07 6.66
N SER A 95 -1.31 -0.07 6.91
CA SER A 95 -0.91 1.32 6.77
C SER A 95 0.16 1.69 7.81
N PRO A 96 1.08 2.63 7.50
CA PRO A 96 2.10 3.07 8.44
C PRO A 96 1.57 3.62 9.78
N ASP A 97 0.34 4.13 9.79
CA ASP A 97 -0.34 4.63 10.99
C ASP A 97 -1.09 3.55 11.79
N SER A 98 -1.02 2.28 11.37
CA SER A 98 -1.69 1.12 11.98
C SER A 98 -3.23 1.20 12.00
N LYS A 99 -3.86 2.10 11.25
CA LYS A 99 -5.32 2.28 11.25
C LYS A 99 -6.04 1.59 10.10
N TRP A 100 -5.30 1.18 9.07
CA TRP A 100 -5.88 0.65 7.84
C TRP A 100 -5.11 -0.57 7.33
N LEU A 101 -5.79 -1.35 6.49
CA LEU A 101 -5.21 -2.45 5.74
C LEU A 101 -5.57 -2.29 4.26
N LEU A 102 -4.57 -2.40 3.39
CA LEU A 102 -4.78 -2.67 1.96
C LEU A 102 -4.91 -4.17 1.78
N ILE A 103 -5.82 -4.58 0.90
CA ILE A 103 -5.98 -5.98 0.52
C ILE A 103 -6.12 -6.09 -0.99
N GLU A 104 -5.73 -7.25 -1.49
CA GLU A 104 -6.16 -7.73 -2.80
C GLU A 104 -7.48 -8.49 -2.62
N TYR A 105 -8.53 -8.05 -3.32
CA TYR A 105 -9.86 -8.62 -3.21
C TYR A 105 -10.31 -9.18 -4.55
N SER A 106 -10.56 -10.48 -4.59
CA SER A 106 -11.02 -11.19 -5.78
C SER A 106 -12.22 -12.07 -5.43
N PRO A 107 -13.46 -11.57 -5.59
CA PRO A 107 -14.63 -12.41 -5.46
C PRO A 107 -14.73 -13.37 -6.65
N VAL A 108 -15.59 -14.39 -6.51
CA VAL A 108 -15.75 -15.45 -7.53
C VAL A 108 -16.09 -14.86 -8.89
N MET A 109 -15.35 -15.28 -9.93
CA MET A 109 -15.55 -14.86 -11.32
C MET A 109 -15.44 -13.35 -11.56
N ALA A 110 -14.74 -12.61 -10.69
CA ALA A 110 -14.43 -11.20 -10.89
C ALA A 110 -12.93 -10.98 -10.99
N ASN A 111 -12.55 -9.87 -11.64
CA ASN A 111 -11.16 -9.42 -11.63
C ASN A 111 -10.77 -8.94 -10.22
N GLN A 112 -9.48 -9.01 -9.93
CA GLN A 112 -8.95 -8.59 -8.65
C GLN A 112 -8.93 -7.07 -8.54
N GLU A 113 -9.37 -6.55 -7.39
CA GLU A 113 -9.42 -5.12 -7.08
C GLU A 113 -8.60 -4.82 -5.82
N VAL A 114 -8.19 -3.56 -5.65
CA VAL A 114 -7.51 -3.08 -4.44
C VAL A 114 -8.55 -2.47 -3.50
N MET A 115 -8.65 -3.01 -2.30
CA MET A 115 -9.60 -2.53 -1.28
C MET A 115 -8.88 -2.01 -0.05
N LEU A 116 -9.54 -1.09 0.65
CA LEU A 116 -9.12 -0.51 1.92
C LEU A 116 -10.08 -0.94 3.05
N LEU A 117 -9.51 -1.37 4.17
CA LEU A 117 -10.21 -1.79 5.39
C LEU A 117 -9.79 -0.91 6.56
N ALA A 118 -10.73 -0.51 7.41
CA ALA A 118 -10.37 0.04 8.71
C ALA A 118 -9.98 -1.09 9.67
N ALA A 119 -8.83 -0.95 10.34
CA ALA A 119 -8.29 -1.98 11.23
C ALA A 119 -9.13 -2.18 12.51
N ASP A 120 -9.95 -1.20 12.88
CA ASP A 120 -10.91 -1.30 13.97
C ASP A 120 -12.19 -2.07 13.58
N GLY A 121 -12.39 -2.35 12.28
CA GLY A 121 -13.59 -3.02 11.75
C GLY A 121 -14.78 -2.10 11.50
N SER A 122 -14.64 -0.78 11.69
CA SER A 122 -15.73 0.20 11.51
C SER A 122 -16.16 0.36 10.05
N LYS A 123 -15.22 0.22 9.11
CA LYS A 123 -15.46 0.25 7.66
C LYS A 123 -14.88 -1.00 7.02
N LYS A 124 -15.79 -1.84 6.50
CA LYS A 124 -15.44 -3.20 6.10
C LYS A 124 -14.88 -3.36 4.69
N LEU A 125 -15.20 -2.52 3.71
CA LEU A 125 -14.64 -2.62 2.36
C LEU A 125 -14.83 -1.27 1.64
N ILE A 126 -13.75 -0.63 1.22
CA ILE A 126 -13.76 0.53 0.33
C ILE A 126 -12.98 0.16 -0.91
N ASN A 127 -13.62 0.14 -2.08
CA ASN A 127 -12.92 -0.10 -3.33
C ASN A 127 -12.14 1.15 -3.73
N LEU A 128 -10.82 1.01 -3.95
CA LEU A 128 -9.97 2.11 -4.37
C LEU A 128 -9.79 2.19 -5.89
N THR A 129 -9.99 1.08 -6.59
CA THR A 129 -9.65 0.95 -8.01
C THR A 129 -10.86 1.06 -8.92
N GLU A 130 -11.97 0.40 -8.57
CA GLU A 130 -13.23 0.36 -9.33
C GLU A 130 -13.00 0.20 -10.85
N SER A 131 -11.97 -0.57 -11.23
CA SER A 131 -11.45 -0.50 -12.59
C SER A 131 -12.10 -1.54 -13.50
N GLY A 132 -12.56 -2.66 -12.92
CA GLY A 132 -13.03 -3.82 -13.67
C GLY A 132 -11.89 -4.58 -14.35
N TYR A 133 -10.63 -4.28 -14.04
CA TYR A 133 -9.42 -4.93 -14.55
C TYR A 133 -8.66 -5.61 -13.41
N TYR A 134 -7.50 -6.23 -13.69
CA TYR A 134 -6.68 -6.84 -12.64
C TYR A 134 -5.81 -5.78 -11.98
N ASP A 135 -6.15 -5.43 -10.75
CA ASP A 135 -5.38 -4.57 -9.86
C ASP A 135 -4.74 -5.38 -8.72
N TYR A 136 -3.42 -5.27 -8.55
CA TYR A 136 -2.66 -6.15 -7.63
C TYR A 136 -1.40 -5.51 -7.05
N SER A 137 -0.88 -6.17 -6.02
CA SER A 137 0.28 -5.80 -5.20
C SER A 137 0.27 -4.35 -4.69
N PRO A 138 -0.80 -3.93 -4.00
CA PRO A 138 -0.90 -2.58 -3.50
C PRO A 138 0.11 -2.33 -2.36
N LYS A 139 0.70 -1.13 -2.35
CA LYS A 139 1.73 -0.69 -1.40
C LYS A 139 1.45 0.70 -0.87
N TRP A 140 1.65 0.90 0.42
CA TRP A 140 1.68 2.24 1.01
C TRP A 140 3.03 2.90 0.72
N VAL A 141 2.99 4.14 0.25
CA VAL A 141 4.19 4.95 0.01
C VAL A 141 4.03 6.35 0.60
N ASN A 142 5.13 7.12 0.65
CA ASN A 142 5.15 8.49 1.15
C ASN A 142 4.53 8.66 2.54
N GLY A 143 4.91 7.76 3.47
CA GLY A 143 4.42 7.79 4.85
C GLY A 143 2.94 7.45 5.00
N GLY A 144 2.36 6.74 4.02
CA GLY A 144 0.95 6.35 4.03
C GLY A 144 0.01 7.35 3.40
N LYS A 145 0.53 8.39 2.73
CA LYS A 145 -0.27 9.42 2.04
C LYS A 145 -0.60 9.07 0.59
N GLN A 146 0.02 8.01 0.07
CA GLN A 146 -0.12 7.58 -1.30
C GLN A 146 -0.07 6.06 -1.36
N ILE A 147 -0.74 5.50 -2.36
CA ILE A 147 -0.79 4.07 -2.64
C ILE A 147 -0.24 3.85 -4.05
N LEU A 148 0.54 2.78 -4.24
CA LEU A 148 0.92 2.25 -5.54
C LEU A 148 0.28 0.89 -5.75
N TRP A 149 -0.06 0.55 -7.00
CA TRP A 149 -0.47 -0.81 -7.38
C TRP A 149 -0.15 -1.06 -8.85
N PHE A 150 -0.19 -2.32 -9.27
CA PHE A 150 -0.15 -2.69 -10.67
C PHE A 150 -1.56 -2.85 -11.21
N SER A 151 -1.81 -2.34 -12.41
CA SER A 151 -3.06 -2.59 -13.13
C SER A 151 -2.77 -3.02 -14.55
N ASN A 152 -3.51 -4.01 -15.03
CA ASN A 152 -3.46 -4.37 -16.45
C ASN A 152 -4.44 -3.54 -17.31
N ARG A 153 -5.18 -2.58 -16.74
CA ARG A 153 -6.23 -1.82 -17.43
C ARG A 153 -5.83 -1.17 -18.76
N ASN A 154 -4.60 -0.67 -18.86
CA ASN A 154 -4.06 -0.02 -20.07
C ASN A 154 -2.89 -0.80 -20.72
N GLY A 155 -2.65 -2.04 -20.27
CA GLY A 155 -1.57 -2.86 -20.79
C GLY A 155 -2.01 -3.68 -22.00
N LEU A 156 -1.07 -3.91 -22.93
CA LEU A 156 -1.25 -4.77 -24.09
C LEU A 156 -1.78 -6.15 -23.67
N LYS A 157 -2.79 -6.62 -24.40
CA LYS A 157 -3.42 -7.93 -24.18
C LYS A 157 -2.88 -8.92 -25.19
N SER A 158 -2.70 -10.16 -24.74
CA SER A 158 -2.47 -11.28 -25.65
C SER A 158 -3.63 -11.42 -26.64
N PHE A 159 -3.30 -11.77 -27.89
CA PHE A 159 -4.30 -12.05 -28.93
C PHE A 159 -5.22 -13.21 -28.54
N ALA A 160 -4.67 -14.23 -27.89
CA ALA A 160 -5.48 -15.23 -27.19
C ALA A 160 -5.97 -14.65 -25.86
N THR A 161 -7.27 -14.71 -25.60
CA THR A 161 -7.94 -14.21 -24.37
C THR A 161 -7.50 -14.91 -23.08
N SER A 162 -6.61 -15.91 -23.18
CA SER A 162 -6.00 -16.66 -22.08
C SER A 162 -4.52 -16.31 -21.82
N GLY A 163 -3.92 -15.40 -22.60
CA GLY A 163 -2.50 -15.06 -22.46
C GLY A 163 -2.21 -13.94 -21.46
N ARG A 164 -0.92 -13.69 -21.21
CA ARG A 164 -0.48 -12.65 -20.29
C ARG A 164 -0.89 -11.26 -20.78
N SER A 165 -1.15 -10.37 -19.83
CA SER A 165 -1.31 -8.94 -20.10
C SER A 165 -0.12 -8.18 -19.55
N GLN A 166 0.29 -7.13 -20.25
CA GLN A 166 1.16 -6.13 -19.66
C GLN A 166 0.45 -5.44 -18.49
N SER A 167 1.21 -5.02 -17.49
CA SER A 167 0.70 -4.22 -16.37
C SER A 167 1.49 -2.92 -16.27
N ASP A 168 0.80 -1.88 -15.82
CA ASP A 168 1.38 -0.57 -15.52
C ASP A 168 1.31 -0.31 -14.02
N VAL A 169 2.18 0.59 -13.56
CA VAL A 169 2.14 1.09 -12.19
C VAL A 169 1.18 2.28 -12.13
N TYR A 170 0.25 2.21 -11.19
CA TYR A 170 -0.67 3.27 -10.85
C TYR A 170 -0.41 3.78 -9.45
N SER A 171 -0.87 5.01 -9.23
CA SER A 171 -0.85 5.61 -7.91
C SER A 171 -2.11 6.40 -7.60
N PHE A 172 -2.46 6.41 -6.31
CA PHE A 172 -3.58 7.14 -5.74
C PHE A 172 -3.12 7.91 -4.52
N PHE A 173 -3.46 9.20 -4.44
CA PHE A 173 -3.15 10.06 -3.32
C PHE A 173 -4.36 10.18 -2.40
N LEU A 174 -4.15 9.95 -1.10
CA LEU A 174 -5.23 9.92 -0.12
C LEU A 174 -5.64 11.31 0.38
N THR A 175 -4.80 12.31 0.12
CA THR A 175 -5.01 13.70 0.53
C THR A 175 -4.67 14.62 -0.62
N LYS A 176 -5.46 15.68 -0.76
CA LYS A 176 -5.22 16.73 -1.75
C LYS A 176 -3.82 17.35 -1.62
N ASP A 177 -3.39 17.69 -0.40
CA ASP A 177 -2.07 18.29 -0.17
C ASP A 177 -0.92 17.43 -0.73
N SER A 178 -1.04 16.11 -0.62
CA SER A 178 -0.03 15.19 -1.15
C SER A 178 -0.06 15.11 -2.67
N TRP A 179 -1.24 15.20 -3.28
CA TRP A 179 -1.39 15.29 -4.73
C TRP A 179 -0.82 16.60 -5.28
N ASP A 180 -1.14 17.72 -4.63
CA ASP A 180 -0.64 19.04 -5.02
C ASP A 180 0.88 19.11 -4.86
N LYS A 181 1.44 18.63 -3.74
CA LYS A 181 2.88 18.52 -3.53
C LYS A 181 3.57 17.65 -4.57
N PHE A 182 2.90 16.60 -5.05
CA PHE A 182 3.41 15.72 -6.10
C PHE A 182 3.37 16.35 -7.50
N LYS A 183 2.43 17.28 -7.77
CA LYS A 183 2.33 18.00 -9.05
C LYS A 183 3.34 19.14 -9.20
N LEU A 184 3.98 19.59 -8.11
CA LEU A 184 4.93 20.70 -8.14
C LEU A 184 6.10 20.44 -9.09
N SER A 185 6.56 21.50 -9.74
CA SER A 185 7.85 21.48 -10.44
C SER A 185 8.99 21.25 -9.44
N LYS A 186 10.18 20.91 -9.96
CA LYS A 186 11.36 20.75 -9.11
C LYS A 186 11.67 22.04 -8.35
N GLU A 187 11.61 23.18 -9.04
CA GLU A 187 11.86 24.50 -8.49
C GLU A 187 10.84 24.88 -7.41
N GLU A 188 9.55 24.64 -7.67
CA GLU A 188 8.47 24.91 -6.71
C GLU A 188 8.59 24.03 -5.46
N TYR A 189 8.95 22.76 -5.64
CA TYR A 189 9.14 21.81 -4.54
C TYR A 189 10.37 22.12 -3.68
N ASP A 190 11.47 22.53 -4.32
CA ASP A 190 12.69 22.94 -3.62
C ASP A 190 12.44 24.23 -2.81
N LEU A 191 11.70 25.19 -3.38
CA LEU A 191 11.26 26.39 -2.68
C LEU A 191 10.37 26.04 -1.47
N LEU A 192 9.38 25.15 -1.64
CA LEU A 192 8.51 24.69 -0.55
C LEU A 192 9.34 24.06 0.59
N LYS A 193 10.34 23.24 0.27
CA LYS A 193 11.24 22.63 1.26
C LYS A 193 12.08 23.67 2.02
N GLU A 194 12.52 24.72 1.34
CA GLU A 194 13.25 25.80 1.99
C GLU A 194 12.37 26.59 2.95
N LEU A 195 11.12 26.87 2.55
CA LEU A 195 10.12 27.52 3.40
C LEU A 195 9.80 26.66 4.62
N GLU A 196 9.47 25.37 4.44
CA GLU A 196 9.20 24.43 5.55
C GLU A 196 10.39 24.32 6.54
N LYS A 197 11.63 24.46 6.07
CA LYS A 197 12.82 24.47 6.93
C LYS A 197 13.02 25.79 7.66
N LYS A 198 12.63 26.92 7.06
CA LYS A 198 12.68 28.25 7.69
C LYS A 198 11.58 28.38 8.73
N ASP A 199 10.36 27.92 8.44
CA ASP A 199 9.25 27.91 9.40
C ASP A 199 9.57 27.05 10.63
N LYS A 200 10.19 25.87 10.46
CA LYS A 200 10.68 25.06 11.59
C LYS A 200 11.82 25.70 12.40
N LYS A 201 12.50 26.71 11.84
CA LYS A 201 13.51 27.51 12.55
C LYS A 201 12.91 28.77 13.17
N GLU A 202 11.77 29.24 12.66
CA GLU A 202 11.03 30.41 13.11
C GLU A 202 9.79 30.06 13.96
N GLU A 203 9.54 28.78 14.26
CA GLU A 203 8.51 28.30 15.20
C GLU A 203 8.65 28.82 16.65
N ASP A 204 9.60 29.75 16.88
CA ASP A 204 9.69 30.61 18.06
C ASP A 204 9.05 32.00 17.87
N LYS A 205 8.38 32.32 16.74
CA LYS A 205 7.57 33.54 16.54
C LYS A 205 6.61 33.52 15.31
N THR A 206 5.32 33.63 15.63
CA THR A 206 4.20 34.29 14.90
C THR A 206 3.22 33.48 14.01
N ASP A 207 1.93 33.71 14.30
CA ASP A 207 0.71 33.02 13.82
C ASP A 207 0.20 33.44 12.42
N GLU A 208 0.70 34.52 11.83
CA GLU A 208 0.03 35.19 10.69
C GLU A 208 0.30 34.55 9.32
N LEU A 209 1.48 33.93 9.13
CA LEU A 209 1.85 33.25 7.87
C LEU A 209 1.13 31.90 7.72
N HIS A 210 0.95 31.18 8.83
CA HIS A 210 0.22 29.91 8.85
C HIS A 210 -1.26 30.10 8.50
N GLU A 211 -1.86 31.22 8.90
CA GLU A 211 -3.26 31.53 8.60
C GLU A 211 -3.45 31.86 7.11
N ARG A 212 -2.54 32.65 6.51
CA ARG A 212 -2.57 32.93 5.06
C ARG A 212 -2.38 31.69 4.20
N LEU A 213 -1.45 30.81 4.57
CA LEU A 213 -1.24 29.55 3.86
C LEU A 213 -2.46 28.62 3.98
N ARG A 214 -3.12 28.59 5.14
CA ARG A 214 -4.37 27.82 5.32
C ARG A 214 -5.51 28.37 4.47
N GLU A 215 -5.68 29.69 4.40
CA GLU A 215 -6.73 30.33 3.60
C GLU A 215 -6.53 30.12 2.10
N GLU A 216 -5.29 30.23 1.61
CA GLU A 216 -4.97 30.00 0.20
C GLU A 216 -5.14 28.52 -0.18
N THR A 217 -4.76 27.61 0.73
CA THR A 217 -4.99 26.17 0.58
C THR A 217 -6.48 25.84 0.56
N GLN A 218 -7.28 26.43 1.47
CA GLN A 218 -8.75 26.26 1.50
C GLN A 218 -9.44 26.79 0.24
N ARG A 219 -9.03 27.96 -0.28
CA ARG A 219 -9.55 28.50 -1.55
C ARG A 219 -9.26 27.58 -2.73
N ARG A 220 -8.06 26.99 -2.78
CA ARG A 220 -7.72 26.00 -3.81
C ARG A 220 -8.46 24.68 -3.62
N VAL A 221 -8.67 24.22 -2.39
CA VAL A 221 -9.47 23.02 -2.04
C VAL A 221 -10.90 23.11 -2.59
N GLN A 222 -11.55 24.27 -2.46
CA GLN A 222 -12.94 24.44 -2.86
C GLN A 222 -13.17 24.50 -4.38
N MET A 223 -12.14 24.82 -5.17
CA MET A 223 -12.24 24.87 -6.65
C MET A 223 -11.99 23.53 -7.36
N GLU A 224 -11.56 22.48 -6.66
CA GLU A 224 -11.05 21.24 -7.29
C GLU A 224 -11.76 19.98 -6.78
N LEU A 225 -12.91 20.14 -6.13
CA LEU A 225 -13.66 19.06 -5.48
C LEU A 225 -14.42 18.19 -6.49
N GLU A 226 -13.67 17.41 -7.27
CA GLU A 226 -14.12 16.15 -7.85
C GLU A 226 -13.11 15.07 -7.41
N VAL A 227 -13.53 14.19 -6.50
CA VAL A 227 -12.76 13.06 -5.92
C VAL A 227 -12.22 12.09 -7.00
N ALA A 228 -12.62 12.25 -8.26
CA ALA A 228 -12.25 11.39 -9.38
C ALA A 228 -10.78 11.52 -9.88
N ASN A 229 -10.02 12.55 -9.50
CA ASN A 229 -8.79 12.92 -10.23
C ASN A 229 -7.46 12.80 -9.47
N MET A 230 -7.41 12.14 -8.30
CA MET A 230 -6.15 11.90 -7.56
C MET A 230 -5.46 10.57 -7.92
N THR A 231 -5.83 9.96 -9.05
CA THR A 231 -5.22 8.75 -9.60
C THR A 231 -4.31 9.09 -10.78
N LYS A 232 -3.10 8.53 -10.82
CA LYS A 232 -2.15 8.72 -11.92
C LYS A 232 -1.52 7.41 -12.38
N ARG A 233 -1.44 7.22 -13.70
CA ARG A 233 -0.59 6.20 -14.33
C ARG A 233 0.86 6.68 -14.28
N LEU A 234 1.76 5.90 -13.68
CA LEU A 234 3.17 6.28 -13.57
C LEU A 234 4.01 5.74 -14.75
N THR A 235 3.62 4.60 -15.32
CA THR A 235 4.24 4.05 -16.53
C THR A 235 3.33 4.27 -17.73
N GLU A 236 3.65 5.19 -18.62
CA GLU A 236 2.94 5.38 -19.89
C GLU A 236 3.72 4.68 -21.01
N PHE A 237 3.31 3.47 -21.38
CA PHE A 237 4.01 2.72 -22.42
C PHE A 237 3.95 3.43 -23.79
N GLU A 238 2.85 4.10 -24.11
CA GLU A 238 2.66 4.83 -25.38
C GLU A 238 3.60 6.04 -25.51
N LYS A 239 3.78 6.84 -24.45
CA LYS A 239 4.72 7.97 -24.49
C LYS A 239 6.17 7.50 -24.58
N ASN A 240 6.53 6.42 -23.89
CA ASN A 240 7.85 5.83 -24.03
C ASN A 240 8.07 5.24 -25.43
N TYR A 241 7.06 4.62 -26.03
CA TYR A 241 7.16 4.09 -27.40
C TYR A 241 7.34 5.20 -28.44
N GLU A 242 6.53 6.26 -28.40
CA GLU A 242 6.68 7.40 -29.33
C GLU A 242 8.01 8.13 -29.11
N MET A 243 8.44 8.33 -27.86
CA MET A 243 9.75 8.92 -27.57
C MET A 243 10.92 8.05 -28.08
N LEU A 244 10.82 6.72 -27.93
CA LEU A 244 11.80 5.78 -28.49
C LEU A 244 11.78 5.76 -30.02
N LYS A 245 10.60 5.87 -30.62
CA LYS A 245 10.42 5.95 -32.07
C LYS A 245 11.02 7.23 -32.62
N GLU A 246 10.70 8.39 -32.06
CA GLU A 246 11.29 9.68 -32.41
C GLU A 246 12.80 9.70 -32.23
N LYS A 247 13.32 9.06 -31.17
CA LYS A 247 14.76 8.94 -30.95
C LYS A 247 15.42 8.08 -32.04
N SER A 248 14.80 6.95 -32.41
CA SER A 248 15.29 6.10 -33.49
C SER A 248 15.17 6.74 -34.88
N GLU A 249 14.18 7.62 -35.10
CA GLU A 249 14.02 8.37 -36.35
C GLU A 249 15.07 9.48 -36.45
N ARG A 250 15.37 10.17 -35.35
CA ARG A 250 16.49 11.14 -35.27
C ARG A 250 17.85 10.47 -35.52
N GLU A 251 18.13 9.36 -34.85
CA GLU A 251 19.38 8.60 -35.05
C GLU A 251 19.52 8.07 -36.50
N ARG A 252 18.41 7.74 -37.18
CA ARG A 252 18.42 7.35 -38.59
C ARG A 252 18.66 8.51 -39.55
N GLN A 253 18.16 9.70 -39.23
CA GLN A 253 18.43 10.91 -40.02
C GLN A 253 19.88 11.35 -39.88
N ASP A 254 20.47 11.25 -38.69
CA ASP A 254 21.88 11.61 -38.45
C ASP A 254 22.87 10.69 -39.18
N ILE A 255 22.51 9.41 -39.38
CA ILE A 255 23.32 8.44 -40.15
C ILE A 255 23.24 8.66 -41.66
N GLN A 256 22.17 9.27 -42.19
CA GLN A 256 22.03 9.59 -43.62
C GLN A 256 22.69 10.91 -44.03
N LEU A 257 23.17 11.71 -43.07
CA LEU A 257 23.82 13.01 -43.29
C LEU A 257 25.36 12.97 -43.14
N LEU A 258 25.94 11.77 -42.97
CA LEU A 258 27.39 11.50 -42.96
C LEU A 258 27.81 10.70 -44.20
#